data_AF-A0A2V6IWA5-F1
#
_entry.id   AF-A0A2V6IWA5-F1
#
_cell.length_a   1.000
_cell.length_b   1.000
_cell.length_c   1.000
_cell.angle_alpha   90.00
_cell.angle_beta   90.00
_cell.angle_gamma   90.00
#
_symmetry.space_group_name_H-M   'P 1'
#
loop_
_entity.id
_entity.type
_entity.pdbx_description
1 polymer ?
#
loop_
_entity_poly.entity_id
_entity_poly.type
_entity_poly.pdbx_seq_one_letter_code
_entity_poly.pdbx_strand_id
1 'polypeptide(L)'
;MKQFRLGTFLSALIIPTLSLAQTKQLTEQLGRTVLYGDVALSPDGSRVAWIQSTAATTPKQTYIQLTSGNAPAIPIDLKSSGERIDAEPAWSPDSKTLALFSDAGEKDQKQLWTLNADGSNPKKLTHVKGYAARPRWSHDGRRIAVLYIEDAGGGGPLMAAPPTTGIIDTAIHNQRIAILDLPTGQLRQVSPPNLHVYDYDWSPDDKTFVATAAPGPGDNNWWIAQIYIFDVAKGDATSIYQPTLQVAVPRWSPDGKAVAFIEGLMSDEGFHGGDLFTIAADGQKFSNRTKDRKTSISSFFWQTPDRMIVTEVVGGGSAISELTLRRSGSDLADNSVRTIWQAPEHVHAFGNFPNFTISKDGKFAAAVRNNYETPPEIWSGPLG
;
A
#
# COMPACT_ATOMS: atom_id res chain seq x y z
N MET A 1 -33.41 -59.35 35.28
CA MET A 1 -31.99 -59.27 34.88
C MET A 1 -31.84 -58.15 33.86
N LYS A 2 -31.05 -57.12 34.19
CA LYS A 2 -30.80 -55.94 33.36
C LYS A 2 -29.83 -56.30 32.23
N GLN A 3 -30.12 -55.91 30.99
CA GLN A 3 -29.10 -55.74 29.94
C GLN A 3 -29.07 -54.26 29.54
N PHE A 4 -27.92 -53.63 29.77
CA PHE A 4 -27.57 -52.33 29.21
C PHE A 4 -27.28 -52.50 27.70
N ARG A 5 -27.83 -51.63 26.86
CA ARG A 5 -27.29 -51.37 25.52
C ARG A 5 -26.99 -49.88 25.38
N LEU A 6 -25.71 -49.61 25.10
CA LEU A 6 -25.14 -48.33 24.73
C LEU A 6 -25.74 -47.88 23.39
N GLY A 7 -26.36 -46.70 23.35
CA GLY A 7 -26.82 -46.06 22.12
C GLY A 7 -26.01 -44.81 21.86
N THR A 8 -25.13 -44.86 20.86
CA THR A 8 -24.27 -43.77 20.39
C THR A 8 -25.11 -42.61 19.87
N PHE A 9 -25.00 -41.42 20.46
CA PHE A 9 -25.52 -40.18 19.88
C PHE A 9 -24.52 -39.65 18.85
N LEU A 10 -24.80 -39.84 17.56
CA LEU A 10 -24.16 -39.07 16.50
C LEU A 10 -25.02 -37.81 16.26
N SER A 11 -24.58 -36.65 16.75
CA SER A 11 -25.14 -35.37 16.33
C SER A 11 -24.62 -35.06 14.93
N ALA A 12 -25.48 -35.20 13.92
CA ALA A 12 -25.18 -34.74 12.57
C ALA A 12 -25.15 -33.21 12.54
N LEU A 13 -24.00 -32.62 12.23
CA LEU A 13 -23.90 -31.22 11.84
C LEU A 13 -24.66 -31.05 10.52
N ILE A 14 -25.80 -30.36 10.55
CA ILE A 14 -26.51 -29.93 9.34
C ILE A 14 -25.76 -28.72 8.80
N ILE A 15 -24.95 -28.92 7.75
CA ILE A 15 -24.43 -27.81 6.95
C ILE A 15 -25.55 -27.46 5.96
N PRO A 16 -26.15 -26.26 6.02
CA PRO A 16 -27.20 -25.88 5.08
C PRO A 16 -26.61 -25.80 3.67
N THR A 17 -27.02 -26.71 2.79
CA THR A 17 -26.72 -26.65 1.35
C THR A 17 -27.62 -25.62 0.69
N LEU A 18 -27.06 -24.52 0.20
CA LEU A 18 -27.78 -23.54 -0.60
C LEU A 18 -28.33 -24.22 -1.87
N SER A 19 -29.57 -23.91 -2.23
CA SER A 19 -30.13 -24.35 -3.51
C SER A 19 -29.42 -23.66 -4.69
N LEU A 20 -29.44 -24.28 -5.87
CA LEU A 20 -28.90 -23.69 -7.11
C LEU A 20 -29.52 -22.31 -7.42
N ALA A 21 -30.81 -22.13 -7.16
CA ALA A 21 -31.50 -20.85 -7.36
C ALA A 21 -31.00 -19.76 -6.40
N GLN A 22 -30.82 -20.09 -5.12
CA GLN A 22 -30.23 -19.18 -4.13
C GLN A 22 -28.77 -18.86 -4.46
N THR A 23 -28.02 -19.84 -4.95
CA THR A 23 -26.62 -19.66 -5.38
C THR A 23 -26.51 -18.70 -6.56
N LYS A 24 -27.41 -18.83 -7.56
CA LYS A 24 -27.46 -17.93 -8.72
C LYS A 24 -27.85 -16.52 -8.30
N GLN A 25 -28.88 -16.36 -7.47
CA GLN A 25 -29.30 -15.05 -6.96
C GLN A 25 -28.20 -14.36 -6.15
N LEU A 26 -27.51 -15.11 -5.27
CA LEU A 26 -26.38 -14.59 -4.50
C LEU A 26 -25.22 -14.17 -5.42
N THR A 27 -24.89 -14.97 -6.44
CA THR A 27 -23.85 -14.64 -7.41
C THR A 27 -24.21 -13.39 -8.22
N GLU A 28 -25.48 -13.24 -8.63
CA GLU A 28 -25.97 -12.03 -9.30
C GLU A 28 -25.89 -10.80 -8.40
N GLN A 29 -26.21 -10.95 -7.10
CA GLN A 29 -26.06 -9.87 -6.12
C GLN A 29 -24.60 -9.49 -5.92
N LEU A 30 -23.71 -10.46 -5.70
CA LEU A 30 -22.27 -10.25 -5.56
C LEU A 30 -21.66 -9.63 -6.83
N GLY A 31 -22.17 -10.00 -8.01
CA GLY A 31 -21.73 -9.43 -9.28
C GLY A 31 -22.15 -7.97 -9.49
N ARG A 32 -23.14 -7.48 -8.72
CA ARG A 32 -23.52 -6.06 -8.68
C ARG A 32 -22.75 -5.28 -7.62
N THR A 33 -22.13 -5.96 -6.66
CA THR A 33 -21.30 -5.32 -5.63
C THR A 33 -19.92 -5.02 -6.20
N VAL A 34 -19.70 -3.75 -6.52
CA VAL A 34 -18.40 -3.26 -7.00
C VAL A 34 -17.48 -3.00 -5.81
N LEU A 35 -16.24 -3.45 -5.93
CA LEU A 35 -15.18 -3.22 -4.95
C LEU A 35 -14.16 -2.26 -5.56
N TYR A 36 -13.66 -1.36 -4.73
CA TYR A 36 -12.66 -0.36 -5.11
C TYR A 36 -11.43 -0.48 -4.21
N GLY A 37 -10.25 -0.30 -4.78
CA GLY A 37 -8.97 -0.35 -4.06
C GLY A 37 -7.85 0.38 -4.81
N ASP A 38 -6.69 0.45 -4.19
CA ASP A 38 -5.45 1.09 -4.66
C ASP A 38 -5.70 2.43 -5.38
N VAL A 39 -6.37 3.37 -4.72
CA VAL A 39 -6.62 4.70 -5.28
C VAL A 39 -5.31 5.49 -5.44
N ALA A 40 -5.12 6.11 -6.60
CA ALA A 40 -3.94 6.91 -6.93
C ALA A 40 -4.35 8.21 -7.64
N LEU A 41 -3.90 9.35 -7.12
CA LEU A 41 -4.15 10.68 -7.67
C LEU A 41 -2.90 11.17 -8.37
N SER A 42 -3.05 11.74 -9.57
CA SER A 42 -1.94 12.36 -10.28
C SER A 42 -1.36 13.51 -9.46
N PRO A 43 -0.04 13.77 -9.49
CA PRO A 43 0.57 14.84 -8.70
C PRO A 43 -0.05 16.22 -8.91
N ASP A 44 -0.55 16.49 -10.11
CA ASP A 44 -1.26 17.73 -10.46
C ASP A 44 -2.74 17.76 -10.03
N GLY A 45 -3.25 16.67 -9.47
CA GLY A 45 -4.63 16.52 -9.03
C GLY A 45 -5.67 16.41 -10.14
N SER A 46 -5.26 16.28 -11.41
CA SER A 46 -6.18 16.29 -12.56
C SER A 46 -6.83 14.94 -12.87
N ARG A 47 -6.26 13.83 -12.37
CA ARG A 47 -6.72 12.46 -12.67
C ARG A 47 -6.63 11.56 -11.46
N VAL A 48 -7.65 10.75 -11.29
CA VAL A 48 -7.67 9.66 -10.30
C VAL A 48 -7.69 8.32 -11.05
N ALA A 49 -6.88 7.38 -10.57
CA ALA A 49 -6.87 6.00 -10.98
C ALA A 49 -7.23 5.12 -9.77
N TRP A 50 -7.86 3.98 -10.02
CA TRP A 50 -8.18 2.99 -8.99
C TRP A 50 -8.29 1.60 -9.59
N ILE A 51 -8.20 0.60 -8.73
CA ILE A 51 -8.52 -0.78 -9.05
C ILE A 51 -9.98 -1.05 -8.74
N GLN A 52 -10.69 -1.63 -9.70
CA GLN A 52 -12.08 -2.00 -9.58
C GLN A 52 -12.26 -3.51 -9.85
N SER A 53 -13.10 -4.14 -9.04
CA SER A 53 -13.53 -5.54 -9.23
C SER A 53 -14.99 -5.71 -8.82
N THR A 54 -15.52 -6.94 -8.93
CA THR A 54 -16.83 -7.28 -8.35
C THR A 54 -16.64 -8.32 -7.26
N ALA A 55 -17.57 -8.41 -6.30
CA ALA A 55 -17.50 -9.43 -5.25
C ALA A 55 -17.73 -10.86 -5.78
N ALA A 56 -18.18 -11.02 -7.04
CA ALA A 56 -18.40 -12.31 -7.67
C ALA A 56 -17.23 -12.80 -8.53
N THR A 57 -16.24 -11.94 -8.86
CA THR A 57 -15.23 -12.26 -9.87
C THR A 57 -13.81 -11.99 -9.38
N THR A 58 -12.85 -12.77 -9.88
CA THR A 58 -11.42 -12.61 -9.60
C THR A 58 -10.73 -11.48 -10.36
N PRO A 59 -11.15 -11.06 -11.58
CA PRO A 59 -10.46 -10.00 -12.30
C PRO A 59 -10.51 -8.67 -11.56
N LYS A 60 -9.39 -7.95 -11.61
CA LYS A 60 -9.23 -6.60 -11.08
C LYS A 60 -8.72 -5.72 -12.22
N GLN A 61 -9.41 -4.61 -12.49
CA GLN A 61 -9.06 -3.73 -13.61
C GLN A 61 -8.82 -2.32 -13.14
N THR A 62 -7.82 -1.67 -13.73
CA THR A 62 -7.57 -0.26 -13.48
C THR A 62 -8.53 0.61 -14.27
N TYR A 63 -9.10 1.60 -13.60
CA TYR A 63 -9.90 2.67 -14.19
C TYR A 63 -9.20 4.01 -14.00
N ILE A 64 -9.41 4.93 -14.94
CA ILE A 64 -8.92 6.31 -14.88
C ILE A 64 -10.10 7.26 -15.08
N GLN A 65 -10.11 8.35 -14.32
CA GLN A 65 -11.09 9.43 -14.49
C GLN A 65 -10.43 10.79 -14.31
N LEU A 66 -10.95 11.80 -15.02
CA LEU A 66 -10.63 13.20 -14.75
C LEU A 66 -11.30 13.62 -13.44
N THR A 67 -10.57 14.37 -12.61
CA THR A 67 -11.11 14.91 -11.35
C THR A 67 -12.01 16.12 -11.56
N SER A 68 -11.82 16.82 -12.68
CA SER A 68 -12.66 17.94 -13.09
C SER A 68 -13.64 17.53 -14.19
N GLY A 69 -14.91 17.93 -14.03
CA GLY A 69 -15.97 17.64 -14.99
C GLY A 69 -16.60 16.25 -14.79
N ASN A 70 -17.66 15.97 -15.54
CA ASN A 70 -18.44 14.73 -15.40
C ASN A 70 -18.00 13.65 -16.39
N ALA A 71 -16.70 13.61 -16.75
CA ALA A 71 -16.20 12.56 -17.63
C ALA A 71 -16.35 11.20 -16.94
N PRO A 72 -16.87 10.17 -17.61
CA PRO A 72 -16.99 8.85 -17.02
C PRO A 72 -15.62 8.23 -16.78
N ALA A 73 -15.54 7.35 -15.79
CA ALA A 73 -14.40 6.48 -15.59
C ALA A 73 -14.19 5.59 -16.82
N ILE A 74 -12.95 5.45 -17.27
CA ILE A 74 -12.58 4.57 -18.39
C ILE A 74 -11.71 3.41 -17.88
N PRO A 75 -12.04 2.14 -18.20
CA PRO A 75 -11.14 1.04 -17.94
C PRO A 75 -9.94 1.13 -18.89
N ILE A 76 -8.75 0.84 -18.39
CA ILE A 76 -7.55 0.78 -19.24
C ILE A 76 -7.57 -0.48 -20.11
N ASP A 77 -6.97 -0.39 -21.29
CA ASP A 77 -6.79 -1.54 -22.18
C ASP A 77 -5.29 -1.81 -22.40
N LEU A 78 -4.78 -2.87 -21.76
CA LEU A 78 -3.40 -3.31 -21.87
C LEU A 78 -3.10 -4.13 -23.15
N LYS A 79 -4.07 -4.23 -24.08
CA LYS A 79 -3.95 -4.95 -25.36
C LYS A 79 -3.56 -6.42 -25.18
N SER A 80 -4.06 -7.04 -24.11
CA SER A 80 -3.94 -8.47 -23.84
C SER A 80 -5.31 -9.14 -23.87
N SER A 81 -5.35 -10.41 -24.28
CA SER A 81 -6.52 -11.27 -24.12
C SER A 81 -6.55 -11.90 -22.72
N GLY A 82 -7.75 -12.30 -22.29
CA GLY A 82 -7.98 -13.02 -21.04
C GLY A 82 -8.31 -12.14 -19.83
N GLU A 83 -8.66 -12.82 -18.74
CA GLU A 83 -8.79 -12.20 -17.43
C GLU A 83 -7.43 -11.73 -16.91
N ARG A 84 -7.44 -10.65 -16.12
CA ARG A 84 -6.25 -10.10 -15.51
C ARG A 84 -6.55 -9.49 -14.14
N ILE A 85 -5.49 -9.34 -13.36
CA ILE A 85 -5.46 -8.74 -12.04
C ILE A 85 -4.45 -7.59 -12.08
N ASP A 86 -4.99 -6.39 -12.24
CA ASP A 86 -4.26 -5.13 -12.11
C ASP A 86 -4.11 -4.78 -10.61
N ALA A 87 -3.01 -4.11 -10.25
CA ALA A 87 -2.72 -3.68 -8.88
C ALA A 87 -1.82 -2.43 -8.84
N GLU A 88 -1.92 -1.68 -7.75
CA GLU A 88 -0.97 -0.63 -7.34
C GLU A 88 -0.63 0.41 -8.43
N PRO A 89 -1.63 1.12 -8.98
CA PRO A 89 -1.39 2.22 -9.90
C PRO A 89 -0.53 3.33 -9.24
N ALA A 90 0.48 3.82 -9.95
CA ALA A 90 1.39 4.86 -9.49
C ALA A 90 1.67 5.88 -10.61
N TRP A 91 1.28 7.13 -10.38
CA TRP A 91 1.49 8.23 -11.33
C TRP A 91 2.95 8.70 -11.35
N SER A 92 3.44 9.04 -12.54
CA SER A 92 4.72 9.71 -12.72
C SER A 92 4.71 11.11 -12.10
N PRO A 93 5.86 11.66 -11.68
CA PRO A 93 5.95 12.99 -11.05
C PRO A 93 5.44 14.14 -11.92
N ASP A 94 5.43 13.94 -13.25
CA ASP A 94 4.94 14.91 -14.24
C ASP A 94 3.46 14.70 -14.63
N SER A 95 2.77 13.76 -13.98
CA SER A 95 1.35 13.43 -14.19
C SER A 95 0.99 12.86 -15.57
N LYS A 96 1.98 12.51 -16.41
CA LYS A 96 1.74 12.09 -17.80
C LYS A 96 1.66 10.59 -17.99
N THR A 97 2.19 9.81 -17.06
CA THR A 97 2.31 8.37 -17.20
C THR A 97 1.80 7.71 -15.93
N LEU A 98 1.02 6.63 -16.11
CA LEU A 98 0.62 5.75 -15.03
C LEU A 98 1.42 4.46 -15.14
N ALA A 99 2.07 4.04 -14.06
CA ALA A 99 2.61 2.70 -13.89
C ALA A 99 1.61 1.83 -13.12
N LEU A 100 1.58 0.52 -13.37
CA LEU A 100 0.83 -0.45 -12.56
C LEU A 100 1.45 -1.84 -12.69
N PHE A 101 1.12 -2.73 -11.77
CA PHE A 101 1.37 -4.15 -11.95
C PHE A 101 0.14 -4.83 -12.57
N SER A 102 0.36 -5.72 -13.53
CA SER A 102 -0.70 -6.54 -14.13
C SER A 102 -0.15 -7.87 -14.63
N ASP A 103 -0.91 -8.95 -14.44
CA ASP A 103 -0.64 -10.29 -14.98
C ASP A 103 -1.23 -10.47 -16.40
N ALA A 104 -1.58 -9.37 -17.07
CA ALA A 104 -2.04 -9.35 -18.46
C ALA A 104 -1.11 -10.15 -19.39
N GLY A 105 -1.66 -11.23 -19.95
CA GLY A 105 -0.96 -12.11 -20.90
C GLY A 105 -0.03 -13.14 -20.24
N GLU A 106 0.13 -13.10 -18.92
CA GLU A 106 0.99 -13.97 -18.11
C GLU A 106 0.31 -14.26 -16.77
N LYS A 107 -0.68 -15.17 -16.77
CA LYS A 107 -1.49 -15.49 -15.57
C LYS A 107 -0.62 -15.73 -14.34
N ASP A 108 -1.00 -15.12 -13.22
CA ASP A 108 -0.34 -15.22 -11.91
C ASP A 108 1.11 -14.66 -11.86
N GLN A 109 1.62 -14.08 -12.94
CA GLN A 109 2.92 -13.42 -13.00
C GLN A 109 2.76 -11.95 -13.38
N LYS A 110 2.67 -11.09 -12.36
CA LYS A 110 2.55 -9.65 -12.59
C LYS A 110 3.82 -9.10 -13.22
N GLN A 111 3.63 -8.25 -14.22
CA GLN A 111 4.66 -7.43 -14.84
C GLN A 111 4.35 -5.95 -14.58
N LEU A 112 5.39 -5.11 -14.58
CA LEU A 112 5.22 -3.67 -14.53
C LEU A 112 4.83 -3.16 -15.92
N TRP A 113 3.72 -2.44 -15.98
CA TRP A 113 3.22 -1.78 -17.18
C TRP A 113 3.23 -0.27 -17.00
N THR A 114 3.35 0.46 -18.11
CA THR A 114 3.09 1.89 -18.16
C THR A 114 2.11 2.24 -19.27
N LEU A 115 1.40 3.34 -19.11
CA LEU A 115 0.51 3.92 -20.12
C LEU A 115 0.45 5.44 -19.95
N ASN A 116 0.00 6.13 -20.99
CA ASN A 116 -0.27 7.56 -20.92
C ASN A 116 -1.43 7.84 -19.96
N ALA A 117 -1.50 9.07 -19.45
CA ALA A 117 -2.52 9.50 -18.49
C ALA A 117 -3.97 9.40 -18.97
N ASP A 118 -4.19 9.25 -20.27
CA ASP A 118 -5.50 9.05 -20.90
C ASP A 118 -5.87 7.59 -21.13
N GLY A 119 -5.05 6.63 -20.69
CA GLY A 119 -5.28 5.20 -20.94
C GLY A 119 -4.53 4.64 -22.15
N SER A 120 -3.94 5.48 -22.99
CA SER A 120 -3.36 5.08 -24.27
C SER A 120 -1.91 4.58 -24.16
N ASN A 121 -1.41 3.95 -25.22
CA ASN A 121 -0.01 3.52 -25.37
C ASN A 121 0.52 2.61 -24.23
N PRO A 122 -0.17 1.49 -23.91
CA PRO A 122 0.29 0.57 -22.90
C PRO A 122 1.62 -0.09 -23.32
N LYS A 123 2.55 -0.18 -22.37
CA LYS A 123 3.88 -0.79 -22.55
C LYS A 123 4.20 -1.67 -21.35
N LYS A 124 4.46 -2.95 -21.61
CA LYS A 124 5.08 -3.85 -20.63
C LYS A 124 6.56 -3.47 -20.49
N LEU A 125 7.00 -3.17 -19.28
CA LEU A 125 8.36 -2.73 -18.99
C LEU A 125 9.25 -3.84 -18.43
N THR A 126 8.66 -4.88 -17.83
CA THR A 126 9.41 -5.97 -17.20
C THR A 126 9.01 -7.33 -17.75
N HIS A 127 9.93 -8.27 -17.58
CA HIS A 127 9.74 -9.71 -17.80
C HIS A 127 10.33 -10.47 -16.60
N VAL A 128 9.94 -10.06 -15.39
CA VAL A 128 10.48 -10.63 -14.15
C VAL A 128 9.89 -12.00 -13.89
N LYS A 129 10.67 -12.83 -13.21
CA LYS A 129 10.21 -14.06 -12.58
C LYS A 129 10.19 -13.83 -11.07
N GLY A 130 9.04 -14.10 -10.46
CA GLY A 130 8.85 -13.93 -9.01
C GLY A 130 7.89 -12.81 -8.65
N TYR A 131 7.86 -12.43 -7.37
CA TYR A 131 6.93 -11.42 -6.86
C TYR A 131 7.47 -10.01 -7.05
N ALA A 132 6.68 -9.12 -7.65
CA ALA A 132 6.99 -7.70 -7.75
C ALA A 132 5.77 -6.84 -7.36
N ALA A 133 6.02 -5.76 -6.63
CA ALA A 133 4.98 -4.89 -6.09
C ALA A 133 5.49 -3.47 -5.75
N ARG A 134 4.57 -2.62 -5.31
CA ARG A 134 4.74 -1.24 -4.81
C ARG A 134 5.63 -0.38 -5.70
N PRO A 135 5.20 -0.08 -6.94
CA PRO A 135 6.00 0.74 -7.84
C PRO A 135 6.07 2.19 -7.34
N ARG A 136 7.28 2.78 -7.30
CA ARG A 136 7.48 4.20 -6.98
C ARG A 136 8.44 4.85 -7.95
N TRP A 137 7.96 5.87 -8.63
CA TRP A 137 8.79 6.71 -9.49
C TRP A 137 9.84 7.46 -8.67
N SER A 138 11.05 7.57 -9.20
CA SER A 138 12.02 8.57 -8.76
C SER A 138 11.47 9.97 -9.03
N HIS A 139 11.88 10.97 -8.24
CA HIS A 139 11.43 12.35 -8.38
C HIS A 139 11.80 12.95 -9.76
N ASP A 140 12.92 12.51 -10.34
CA ASP A 140 13.33 12.88 -11.70
C ASP A 140 12.53 12.18 -12.83
N GLY A 141 11.68 11.20 -12.51
CA GLY A 141 10.85 10.45 -13.46
C GLY A 141 11.60 9.47 -14.35
N ARG A 142 12.91 9.24 -14.12
CA ARG A 142 13.76 8.38 -14.98
C ARG A 142 13.83 6.94 -14.53
N ARG A 143 13.41 6.64 -13.30
CA ARG A 143 13.51 5.32 -12.68
C ARG A 143 12.20 4.96 -11.98
N ILE A 144 11.94 3.67 -11.88
CA ILE A 144 10.86 3.13 -11.04
C ILE A 144 11.49 2.13 -10.09
N ALA A 145 11.36 2.38 -8.78
CA ALA A 145 11.65 1.39 -7.77
C ALA A 145 10.46 0.45 -7.59
N VAL A 146 10.73 -0.79 -7.23
CA VAL A 146 9.73 -1.83 -6.91
C VAL A 146 10.25 -2.67 -5.74
N LEU A 147 9.35 -3.27 -4.98
CA LEU A 147 9.68 -4.43 -4.15
C LEU A 147 9.71 -5.66 -5.05
N TYR A 148 10.75 -6.47 -4.92
CA TYR A 148 10.98 -7.62 -5.78
C TYR A 148 11.58 -8.79 -5.00
N ILE A 149 10.97 -9.96 -5.11
CA ILE A 149 11.50 -11.24 -4.68
C ILE A 149 11.78 -12.06 -5.95
N GLU A 150 13.06 -12.19 -6.28
CA GLU A 150 13.50 -12.91 -7.47
C GLU A 150 13.21 -14.41 -7.34
N ASP A 151 12.68 -15.00 -8.41
CA ASP A 151 12.39 -16.44 -8.54
C ASP A 151 11.43 -17.05 -7.50
N ALA A 152 10.77 -16.25 -6.66
CA ALA A 152 9.79 -16.74 -5.68
C ALA A 152 8.37 -16.86 -6.26
N GLY A 153 7.76 -18.04 -6.14
CA GLY A 153 6.34 -18.25 -6.43
C GLY A 153 5.45 -17.78 -5.27
N GLY A 154 4.83 -16.60 -5.40
CA GLY A 154 4.00 -16.00 -4.35
C GLY A 154 4.85 -15.44 -3.20
N GLY A 155 4.83 -14.12 -3.03
CA GLY A 155 5.66 -13.43 -2.05
C GLY A 155 4.88 -12.36 -1.27
N GLY A 156 5.20 -12.23 0.01
CA GLY A 156 4.53 -11.36 0.98
C GLY A 156 3.48 -12.11 1.83
N PRO A 157 3.13 -11.62 3.02
CA PRO A 157 2.31 -12.36 3.99
C PRO A 157 0.83 -12.37 3.59
N LEU A 158 0.51 -11.61 2.55
CA LEU A 158 -0.81 -11.49 1.95
C LEU A 158 -1.01 -12.45 0.76
N MET A 159 0.02 -13.22 0.39
CA MET A 159 0.00 -14.15 -0.73
C MET A 159 0.09 -15.60 -0.24
N ALA A 160 -0.60 -16.51 -0.92
CA ALA A 160 -0.47 -17.93 -0.64
C ALA A 160 0.94 -18.41 -1.01
N ALA A 161 1.76 -18.69 0.00
CA ALA A 161 3.03 -19.38 -0.18
C ALA A 161 2.81 -20.91 -0.13
N PRO A 162 3.64 -21.71 -0.83
CA PRO A 162 3.63 -23.16 -0.66
C PRO A 162 3.83 -23.52 0.81
N PRO A 163 3.12 -24.52 1.36
CA PRO A 163 3.35 -24.99 2.71
C PRO A 163 4.82 -25.37 2.89
N THR A 164 5.45 -24.88 3.95
CA THR A 164 6.87 -25.12 4.27
C THR A 164 7.19 -26.57 4.62
N THR A 165 6.21 -27.47 4.52
CA THR A 165 6.39 -28.90 4.76
C THR A 165 6.90 -29.60 3.50
N GLY A 166 8.22 -29.83 3.45
CA GLY A 166 8.85 -30.78 2.52
C GLY A 166 9.46 -30.21 1.24
N ILE A 167 9.33 -28.90 0.98
CA ILE A 167 10.14 -28.22 -0.03
C ILE A 167 11.40 -27.71 0.67
N ILE A 168 12.53 -28.42 0.48
CA ILE A 168 13.85 -27.87 0.77
C ILE A 168 14.15 -26.92 -0.40
N ASP A 169 13.61 -25.70 -0.33
CA ASP A 169 14.29 -24.58 -0.98
C ASP A 169 15.30 -24.08 0.05
N THR A 170 16.59 -24.29 -0.22
CA THR A 170 17.67 -23.80 0.63
C THR A 170 17.92 -22.31 0.47
N ALA A 171 17.34 -21.67 -0.56
CA ALA A 171 17.53 -20.26 -0.82
C ALA A 171 16.60 -19.39 0.04
N ILE A 172 17.20 -18.45 0.77
CA ILE A 172 16.46 -17.39 1.45
C ILE A 172 16.09 -16.33 0.42
N HIS A 173 14.81 -16.27 0.06
CA HIS A 173 14.27 -15.27 -0.84
C HIS A 173 13.78 -14.05 -0.04
N ASN A 174 14.55 -12.97 -0.07
CA ASN A 174 14.16 -11.72 0.59
C ASN A 174 13.49 -10.76 -0.39
N GLN A 175 12.45 -10.08 0.07
CA GLN A 175 11.88 -8.94 -0.64
C GLN A 175 12.86 -7.78 -0.59
N ARG A 176 13.32 -7.35 -1.76
CA ARG A 176 14.34 -6.32 -1.89
C ARG A 176 13.83 -5.17 -2.74
N ILE A 177 14.41 -4.00 -2.55
CA ILE A 177 14.19 -2.87 -3.44
C ILE A 177 14.95 -3.16 -4.73
N ALA A 178 14.27 -3.12 -5.86
CA ALA A 178 14.86 -3.12 -7.20
C ALA A 178 14.54 -1.83 -7.93
N ILE A 179 15.46 -1.36 -8.77
CA ILE A 179 15.30 -0.18 -9.61
C ILE A 179 15.27 -0.61 -11.06
N LEU A 180 14.21 -0.23 -11.77
CA LEU A 180 14.12 -0.21 -13.22
C LEU A 180 14.58 1.16 -13.74
N ASP A 181 15.63 1.19 -14.54
CA ASP A 181 16.04 2.36 -15.30
C ASP A 181 15.25 2.42 -16.62
N LEU A 182 14.43 3.45 -16.80
CA LEU A 182 13.52 3.54 -17.95
C LEU A 182 14.24 3.76 -19.29
N PRO A 183 15.30 4.58 -19.38
CA PRO A 183 16.05 4.73 -20.63
C PRO A 183 16.68 3.43 -21.14
N THR A 184 17.21 2.60 -20.23
CA THR A 184 17.95 1.37 -20.60
C THR A 184 17.09 0.10 -20.52
N GLY A 185 15.98 0.13 -19.77
CA GLY A 185 15.18 -1.05 -19.44
C GLY A 185 15.85 -1.99 -18.42
N GLN A 186 16.96 -1.58 -17.80
CA GLN A 186 17.69 -2.43 -16.87
C GLN A 186 17.03 -2.45 -15.49
N LEU A 187 16.71 -3.64 -15.00
CA LEU A 187 16.26 -3.89 -13.62
C LEU A 187 17.43 -4.42 -12.77
N ARG A 188 17.63 -3.88 -11.57
CA ARG A 188 18.62 -4.40 -10.60
C ARG A 188 18.13 -4.27 -9.16
N GLN A 189 18.38 -5.27 -8.32
CA GLN A 189 18.20 -5.16 -6.87
C GLN A 189 19.28 -4.27 -6.25
N VAL A 190 18.90 -3.42 -5.30
CA VAL A 190 19.77 -2.38 -4.72
C VAL A 190 19.83 -2.38 -3.20
N SER A 191 18.82 -2.91 -2.50
CA SER A 191 18.91 -3.12 -1.05
C SER A 191 19.78 -4.35 -0.73
N PRO A 192 20.42 -4.45 0.45
CA PRO A 192 21.23 -5.60 0.84
C PRO A 192 20.51 -6.95 0.71
N PRO A 193 21.21 -8.03 0.33
CA PRO A 193 20.61 -9.36 0.16
C PRO A 193 20.17 -10.02 1.47
N ASN A 194 20.70 -9.59 2.61
CA ASN A 194 20.39 -10.14 3.93
C ASN A 194 19.18 -9.48 4.62
N LEU A 195 18.58 -8.46 4.02
CA LEU A 195 17.43 -7.74 4.56
C LEU A 195 16.17 -8.03 3.73
N HIS A 196 15.05 -8.22 4.43
CA HIS A 196 13.71 -8.24 3.87
C HIS A 196 13.06 -6.86 4.07
N VAL A 197 12.58 -6.24 2.99
CA VAL A 197 12.02 -4.88 2.97
C VAL A 197 10.50 -4.92 2.81
N TYR A 198 9.76 -4.26 3.70
CA TYR A 198 8.29 -4.28 3.73
C TYR A 198 7.64 -3.04 3.09
N ASP A 199 8.21 -1.86 3.32
CA ASP A 199 7.81 -0.60 2.67
C ASP A 199 9.03 0.31 2.58
N TYR A 200 9.02 1.23 1.62
CA TYR A 200 10.17 2.09 1.35
C TYR A 200 9.75 3.44 0.77
N ASP A 201 10.67 4.41 0.73
CA ASP A 201 10.45 5.70 0.07
C ASP A 201 11.77 6.30 -0.44
N TRP A 202 11.71 7.02 -1.56
CA TRP A 202 12.88 7.69 -2.15
C TRP A 202 13.26 8.92 -1.32
N SER A 203 14.57 9.18 -1.16
CA SER A 203 15.01 10.50 -0.74
C SER A 203 14.68 11.55 -1.81
N PRO A 204 14.50 12.83 -1.46
CA PRO A 204 14.16 13.87 -2.43
C PRO A 204 15.18 14.08 -3.55
N ASP A 205 16.41 13.59 -3.38
CA ASP A 205 17.48 13.65 -4.37
C ASP A 205 17.68 12.32 -5.14
N ASP A 206 16.82 11.32 -4.92
CA ASP A 206 16.82 10.00 -5.54
C ASP A 206 18.13 9.19 -5.39
N LYS A 207 18.91 9.46 -4.33
CA LYS A 207 20.18 8.76 -4.04
C LYS A 207 20.09 7.72 -2.95
N THR A 208 19.10 7.83 -2.08
CA THR A 208 18.90 6.91 -0.97
C THR A 208 17.44 6.48 -0.88
N PHE A 209 17.20 5.38 -0.17
CA PHE A 209 15.87 5.01 0.28
C PHE A 209 15.82 5.07 1.79
N VAL A 210 14.64 5.35 2.33
CA VAL A 210 14.28 4.89 3.67
C VAL A 210 13.41 3.65 3.52
N ALA A 211 13.55 2.65 4.39
CA ALA A 211 12.67 1.49 4.38
C ALA A 211 12.44 0.90 5.76
N THR A 212 11.30 0.24 5.91
CA THR A 212 11.02 -0.68 7.01
C THR A 212 11.57 -2.02 6.59
N ALA A 213 12.53 -2.56 7.34
CA ALA A 213 13.18 -3.81 6.99
C ALA A 213 13.62 -4.62 8.22
N ALA A 214 13.81 -5.92 8.04
CA ALA A 214 14.34 -6.83 9.06
C ALA A 214 15.38 -7.79 8.45
N PRO A 215 16.30 -8.36 9.24
CA PRO A 215 17.10 -9.49 8.77
C PRO A 215 16.22 -10.63 8.25
N GLY A 216 16.54 -11.15 7.06
CA GLY A 216 15.86 -12.31 6.49
C GLY A 216 16.26 -13.64 7.14
N PRO A 217 15.65 -14.77 6.74
CA PRO A 217 14.46 -14.88 5.91
C PRO A 217 13.26 -14.46 6.76
N GLY A 218 12.39 -13.59 6.26
CA GLY A 218 11.23 -13.31 7.09
C GLY A 218 10.25 -12.37 6.49
N ASP A 219 9.33 -12.93 5.74
CA ASP A 219 7.99 -12.35 5.63
C ASP A 219 7.37 -12.10 7.03
N ASN A 220 7.58 -13.05 7.95
CA ASN A 220 7.12 -13.00 9.34
C ASN A 220 8.01 -12.19 10.29
N ASN A 221 9.06 -11.51 9.83
CA ASN A 221 9.95 -10.72 10.70
C ASN A 221 9.52 -9.25 10.83
N TRP A 222 8.36 -8.88 10.28
CA TRP A 222 7.87 -7.50 10.28
C TRP A 222 7.71 -6.91 11.70
N TRP A 223 7.39 -7.75 12.69
CA TRP A 223 7.27 -7.35 14.10
C TRP A 223 8.59 -6.95 14.77
N ILE A 224 9.74 -7.31 14.17
CA ILE A 224 11.08 -6.87 14.60
C ILE A 224 11.72 -5.91 13.58
N ALA A 225 10.95 -5.40 12.63
CA ALA A 225 11.45 -4.49 11.61
C ALA A 225 11.92 -3.17 12.23
N GLN A 226 12.93 -2.59 11.58
CA GLN A 226 13.54 -1.32 11.97
C GLN A 226 13.43 -0.34 10.80
N ILE A 227 13.74 0.93 11.06
CA ILE A 227 13.87 1.93 10.01
C ILE A 227 15.32 1.98 9.55
N TYR A 228 15.54 1.73 8.26
CA TYR A 228 16.84 1.74 7.61
C TYR A 228 16.92 2.86 6.57
N ILE A 229 18.11 3.42 6.39
CA ILE A 229 18.49 4.20 5.21
C ILE A 229 19.40 3.33 4.32
N PHE A 230 19.12 3.29 3.02
CA PHE A 230 19.86 2.54 2.01
C PHE A 230 20.49 3.49 0.98
N ASP A 231 21.77 3.34 0.69
CA ASP A 231 22.44 4.08 -0.39
C ASP A 231 22.31 3.32 -1.71
N VAL A 232 21.73 3.96 -2.73
CA VAL A 232 21.43 3.32 -4.02
C VAL A 232 22.69 2.91 -4.80
N ALA A 233 23.80 3.61 -4.59
CA ALA A 233 25.05 3.39 -5.29
C ALA A 233 25.92 2.36 -4.58
N LYS A 234 25.98 2.41 -3.24
CA LYS A 234 26.82 1.52 -2.44
C LYS A 234 26.17 0.19 -2.11
N GLY A 235 24.83 0.16 -2.01
CA GLY A 235 24.08 -1.03 -1.59
C GLY A 235 24.26 -1.38 -0.11
N ASP A 236 24.76 -0.46 0.71
CA ASP A 236 24.80 -0.58 2.16
C ASP A 236 23.51 -0.04 2.81
N ALA A 237 23.22 -0.51 4.02
CA ALA A 237 22.07 -0.10 4.81
C ALA A 237 22.51 0.25 6.23
N THR A 238 21.97 1.35 6.75
CA THR A 238 22.17 1.79 8.14
C THR A 238 20.84 1.81 8.85
N SER A 239 20.71 1.07 9.94
CA SER A 239 19.55 1.20 10.83
C SER A 239 19.66 2.53 11.57
N ILE A 240 18.63 3.36 11.44
CA ILE A 240 18.55 4.67 12.11
C ILE A 240 17.59 4.65 13.31
N TYR A 241 16.74 3.63 13.41
CA TYR A 241 15.79 3.50 14.51
C TYR A 241 15.38 2.05 14.74
N GLN A 242 15.62 1.57 15.97
CA GLN A 242 15.13 0.29 16.45
C GLN A 242 13.92 0.55 17.37
N PRO A 243 12.71 0.17 16.94
CA PRO A 243 11.50 0.50 17.68
C PRO A 243 11.27 -0.45 18.85
N THR A 244 10.37 -0.05 19.75
CA THR A 244 9.86 -0.92 20.82
C THR A 244 8.56 -1.62 20.42
N LEU A 245 7.83 -1.03 19.47
CA LEU A 245 6.64 -1.59 18.83
C LEU A 245 6.89 -1.75 17.32
N GLN A 246 5.88 -2.15 16.57
CA GLN A 246 5.99 -2.32 15.13
C GLN A 246 5.99 -0.95 14.42
N VAL A 247 6.74 -0.84 13.33
CA VAL A 247 6.88 0.40 12.53
C VAL A 247 6.41 0.21 11.10
N ALA A 248 5.83 1.27 10.52
CA ALA A 248 5.31 1.26 9.16
C ALA A 248 5.38 2.63 8.47
N VAL A 249 5.15 2.63 7.15
CA VAL A 249 5.01 3.83 6.31
C VAL A 249 6.19 4.81 6.45
N PRO A 250 7.45 4.38 6.27
CA PRO A 250 8.57 5.30 6.34
C PRO A 250 8.55 6.24 5.13
N ARG A 251 8.61 7.55 5.35
CA ARG A 251 8.63 8.57 4.30
C ARG A 251 9.67 9.63 4.57
N TRP A 252 10.43 10.00 3.54
CA TRP A 252 11.36 11.11 3.63
C TRP A 252 10.62 12.44 3.74
N SER A 253 11.16 13.37 4.53
CA SER A 253 10.71 14.75 4.50
C SER A 253 11.10 15.39 3.16
N PRO A 254 10.31 16.36 2.64
CA PRO A 254 10.59 16.98 1.35
C PRO A 254 11.96 17.69 1.25
N ASP A 255 12.56 18.05 2.39
CA ASP A 255 13.90 18.66 2.47
C ASP A 255 15.04 17.63 2.71
N GLY A 256 14.71 16.34 2.83
CA GLY A 256 15.68 15.25 3.03
C GLY A 256 16.37 15.25 4.39
N LYS A 257 15.86 16.02 5.37
CA LYS A 257 16.50 16.15 6.69
C LYS A 257 15.91 15.23 7.76
N ALA A 258 14.73 14.67 7.50
CA ALA A 258 14.05 13.80 8.44
C ALA A 258 13.32 12.68 7.72
N VAL A 259 13.01 11.64 8.48
CA VAL A 259 12.11 10.57 8.12
C VAL A 259 10.92 10.63 9.07
N ALA A 260 9.71 10.46 8.54
CA ALA A 260 8.52 10.19 9.32
C ALA A 260 8.09 8.72 9.15
N PHE A 261 7.46 8.16 10.19
CA PHE A 261 6.95 6.80 10.20
C PHE A 261 5.85 6.66 11.26
N ILE A 262 5.07 5.59 11.17
CA ILE A 262 4.07 5.22 12.18
C ILE A 262 4.68 4.13 13.07
N GLU A 263 4.55 4.24 14.39
CA GLU A 263 4.88 3.19 15.35
C GLU A 263 3.67 2.88 16.24
N GLY A 264 3.34 1.60 16.39
CA GLY A 264 2.22 1.17 17.20
C GLY A 264 2.01 -0.34 17.22
N LEU A 265 1.08 -0.81 18.05
CA LEU A 265 0.68 -2.20 18.10
C LEU A 265 -0.16 -2.55 16.87
N MET A 266 0.48 -3.19 15.89
CA MET A 266 -0.16 -3.69 14.67
C MET A 266 -0.24 -5.22 14.77
N SER A 267 -1.35 -5.82 14.31
CA SER A 267 -1.50 -7.29 14.28
C SER A 267 -0.98 -7.91 12.99
N ASP A 268 -1.07 -7.18 11.87
CA ASP A 268 -0.84 -7.68 10.52
C ASP A 268 -0.10 -6.64 9.66
N GLU A 269 0.72 -7.10 8.71
CA GLU A 269 1.39 -6.21 7.76
C GLU A 269 0.38 -5.47 6.87
N GLY A 270 0.60 -4.17 6.64
CA GLY A 270 -0.27 -3.31 5.82
C GLY A 270 -1.44 -2.70 6.59
N PHE A 271 -1.70 -3.17 7.82
CA PHE A 271 -2.68 -2.60 8.73
C PHE A 271 -1.99 -1.64 9.69
N HIS A 272 -1.96 -0.36 9.31
CA HIS A 272 -1.23 0.64 10.09
C HIS A 272 -2.13 1.28 11.15
N GLY A 273 -1.61 1.36 12.36
CA GLY A 273 -2.22 2.09 13.46
C GLY A 273 -1.16 2.39 14.52
N GLY A 274 -1.17 3.61 15.04
CA GLY A 274 -0.28 4.02 16.09
C GLY A 274 -0.08 5.52 16.13
N ASP A 275 1.08 5.89 16.64
CA ASP A 275 1.53 7.27 16.68
C ASP A 275 2.43 7.59 15.48
N LEU A 276 2.38 8.83 15.02
CA LEU A 276 3.29 9.37 14.04
C LEU A 276 4.56 9.86 14.73
N PHE A 277 5.70 9.42 14.22
CA PHE A 277 7.02 9.83 14.68
C PHE A 277 7.80 10.52 13.57
N THR A 278 8.76 11.36 13.98
CA THR A 278 9.80 11.86 13.08
C THR A 278 11.17 11.60 13.68
N ILE A 279 12.13 11.21 12.86
CA ILE A 279 13.54 11.10 13.22
C ILE A 279 14.39 11.90 12.23
N ALA A 280 15.43 12.58 12.71
CA ALA A 280 16.42 13.21 11.84
C ALA A 280 17.13 12.15 10.98
N ALA A 281 17.56 12.52 9.78
CA ALA A 281 18.21 11.62 8.83
C ALA A 281 19.51 10.98 9.39
N ASP A 282 20.15 11.63 10.36
CA ASP A 282 21.33 11.12 11.07
C ASP A 282 20.99 10.15 12.22
N GLY A 283 19.70 9.89 12.48
CA GLY A 283 19.21 9.03 13.55
C GLY A 283 19.23 9.65 14.95
N GLN A 284 19.70 10.89 15.12
CA GLN A 284 19.99 11.43 16.46
C GLN A 284 18.80 12.08 17.15
N LYS A 285 17.89 12.69 16.38
CA LYS A 285 16.76 13.46 16.93
C LYS A 285 15.43 12.84 16.56
N PHE A 286 14.80 12.18 17.52
CA PHE A 286 13.51 11.51 17.38
C PHE A 286 12.42 12.22 18.19
N SER A 287 11.17 12.19 17.71
CA SER A 287 10.04 12.79 18.41
C SER A 287 8.73 12.10 18.04
N ASN A 288 7.94 11.75 19.05
CA ASN A 288 6.53 11.39 18.87
C ASN A 288 5.72 12.67 18.57
N ARG A 289 5.13 12.74 17.38
CA ARG A 289 4.34 13.88 16.91
C ARG A 289 2.86 13.79 17.32
N THR A 290 2.41 12.66 17.86
CA THR A 290 1.01 12.44 18.20
C THR A 290 0.76 11.85 19.58
N LYS A 291 1.77 11.83 20.47
CA LYS A 291 1.74 11.21 21.81
C LYS A 291 0.47 11.43 22.65
N ASP A 292 -0.16 12.60 22.53
CA ASP A 292 -1.35 12.98 23.32
C ASP A 292 -2.66 12.82 22.52
N ARG A 293 -2.58 12.50 21.22
CA ARG A 293 -3.76 12.23 20.39
C ARG A 293 -4.44 10.97 20.89
N LYS A 294 -5.77 10.99 20.87
CA LYS A 294 -6.62 9.86 21.27
C LYS A 294 -7.11 9.04 20.07
N THR A 295 -6.47 9.27 18.93
CA THR A 295 -6.77 8.71 17.61
C THR A 295 -5.54 7.96 17.12
N SER A 296 -5.73 6.98 16.24
CA SER A 296 -4.64 6.17 15.70
C SER A 296 -4.33 6.64 14.28
N ILE A 297 -3.09 7.00 13.99
CA ILE A 297 -2.66 7.40 12.64
C ILE A 297 -2.60 6.16 11.75
N SER A 298 -3.25 6.22 10.60
CA SER A 298 -3.29 5.11 9.61
C SER A 298 -2.47 5.39 8.34
N SER A 299 -2.27 6.66 7.99
CA SER A 299 -1.40 7.09 6.90
C SER A 299 -1.06 8.58 7.05
N PHE A 300 -0.05 9.04 6.32
CA PHE A 300 0.33 10.44 6.29
C PHE A 300 1.02 10.84 4.99
N PHE A 301 0.96 12.15 4.68
CA PHE A 301 1.43 12.75 3.45
C PHE A 301 2.10 14.09 3.76
N TRP A 302 3.41 14.17 3.53
CA TRP A 302 4.14 15.43 3.62
C TRP A 302 3.62 16.44 2.59
N GLN A 303 3.40 17.68 3.03
CA GLN A 303 3.07 18.82 2.17
C GLN A 303 4.25 19.80 2.08
N THR A 304 4.87 20.05 3.23
CA THR A 304 6.10 20.81 3.39
C THR A 304 6.92 20.16 4.50
N PRO A 305 8.21 20.50 4.69
CA PRO A 305 9.01 19.93 5.79
C PRO A 305 8.44 20.15 7.21
N ASP A 306 7.48 21.04 7.36
CA ASP A 306 6.78 21.37 8.60
C ASP A 306 5.28 21.11 8.56
N ARG A 307 4.75 20.45 7.52
CA ARG A 307 3.31 20.19 7.39
C ARG A 307 3.03 18.81 6.81
N MET A 308 2.07 18.12 7.42
CA MET A 308 1.55 16.85 6.94
C MET A 308 0.03 16.84 6.93
N ILE A 309 -0.55 16.10 5.99
CA ILE A 309 -1.92 15.59 6.11
C ILE A 309 -1.84 14.17 6.67
N VAL A 310 -2.68 13.85 7.64
CA VAL A 310 -2.78 12.50 8.22
C VAL A 310 -4.19 11.98 8.09
N THR A 311 -4.31 10.67 7.89
CA THR A 311 -5.57 9.94 8.08
C THR A 311 -5.53 9.22 9.41
N GLU A 312 -6.67 9.19 10.10
CA GLU A 312 -6.77 8.71 11.47
C GLU A 312 -7.98 7.81 11.65
N VAL A 313 -7.85 6.79 12.50
CA VAL A 313 -8.97 5.99 13.00
C VAL A 313 -9.50 6.65 14.27
N VAL A 314 -10.81 6.97 14.28
CA VAL A 314 -11.47 7.73 15.35
C VAL A 314 -12.79 7.07 15.72
N GLY A 315 -12.85 6.39 16.87
CA GLY A 315 -14.12 5.86 17.40
C GLY A 315 -14.88 4.94 16.44
N GLY A 316 -14.17 4.18 15.60
CA GLY A 316 -14.73 3.32 14.55
C GLY A 316 -14.95 3.99 13.19
N GLY A 317 -14.89 5.33 13.12
CA GLY A 317 -14.86 6.08 11.87
C GLY A 317 -13.46 6.57 11.52
N SER A 318 -13.38 7.62 10.71
CA SER A 318 -12.12 8.21 10.28
C SER A 318 -12.08 9.73 10.43
N ALA A 319 -10.87 10.27 10.51
CA ALA A 319 -10.61 11.70 10.38
C ALA A 319 -9.46 11.96 9.41
N ILE A 320 -9.49 13.15 8.80
CA ILE A 320 -8.38 13.73 8.05
C ILE A 320 -7.98 15.00 8.77
N SER A 321 -6.71 15.10 9.15
CA SER A 321 -6.18 16.23 9.90
C SER A 321 -4.92 16.79 9.26
N GLU A 322 -4.72 18.10 9.35
CA GLU A 322 -3.46 18.76 9.06
C GLU A 322 -2.65 18.90 10.35
N LEU A 323 -1.40 18.43 10.32
CA LEU A 323 -0.41 18.61 11.38
C LEU A 323 0.62 19.62 10.91
N THR A 324 0.79 20.71 11.65
CA THR A 324 1.92 21.63 11.47
C THR A 324 2.96 21.36 12.55
N LEU A 325 4.15 20.94 12.13
CA LEU A 325 5.26 20.56 12.98
C LEU A 325 6.01 21.81 13.44
N ARG A 326 5.94 22.11 14.73
CA ARG A 326 6.75 23.21 15.29
C ARG A 326 8.14 22.68 15.65
N ARG A 327 9.17 23.50 15.36
CA ARG A 327 10.53 23.28 15.84
C ARG A 327 10.58 23.66 17.31
N SER A 328 10.35 22.71 18.21
CA SER A 328 10.61 22.90 19.63
C SER A 328 12.07 22.54 19.96
N GLY A 329 12.71 23.40 20.77
CA GLY A 329 14.07 23.22 21.29
C GLY A 329 14.17 22.28 22.49
N SER A 330 13.05 21.72 22.96
CA SER A 330 13.00 20.82 24.10
C SER A 330 11.83 19.85 23.96
N ASP A 331 12.12 18.60 23.57
CA ASP A 331 11.44 17.29 23.74
C ASP A 331 9.90 17.15 23.76
N LEU A 332 9.15 18.21 23.56
CA LEU A 332 7.72 18.25 23.33
C LEU A 332 7.52 18.89 21.97
N ALA A 333 7.28 18.05 20.97
CA ALA A 333 6.82 18.49 19.66
C ALA A 333 5.38 19.01 19.79
N ASP A 334 5.21 20.27 20.19
CA ASP A 334 3.92 20.96 20.16
C ASP A 334 3.53 21.19 18.70
N ASN A 335 2.94 20.18 18.07
CA ASN A 335 2.35 20.34 16.75
C ASN A 335 1.01 21.07 16.93
N SER A 336 0.70 22.00 16.04
CA SER A 336 -0.70 22.44 15.92
C SER A 336 -1.42 21.48 14.99
N VAL A 337 -2.64 21.10 15.37
CA VAL A 337 -3.48 20.20 14.59
C VAL A 337 -4.79 20.87 14.23
N ARG A 338 -5.22 20.67 12.99
CA ARG A 338 -6.53 21.07 12.49
C ARG A 338 -7.20 19.87 11.86
N THR A 339 -8.30 19.40 12.44
CA THR A 339 -9.16 18.41 11.77
C THR A 339 -9.88 19.08 10.61
N ILE A 340 -9.66 18.56 9.40
CA ILE A 340 -10.29 19.04 8.17
C ILE A 340 -11.64 18.35 7.99
N TRP A 341 -11.67 17.04 8.24
CA TRP A 341 -12.85 16.21 8.05
C TRP A 341 -12.86 15.10 9.10
N GLN A 342 -14.05 14.76 9.60
CA GLN A 342 -14.27 13.63 10.49
C GLN A 342 -15.69 13.11 10.28
N ALA A 343 -15.82 11.80 10.10
CA ALA A 343 -17.12 11.18 9.86
C ALA A 343 -17.10 9.69 10.26
N PRO A 344 -18.26 9.03 10.42
CA PRO A 344 -18.33 7.59 10.64
C PRO A 344 -17.82 6.77 9.46
N GLU A 345 -17.66 7.36 8.27
CA GLU A 345 -17.07 6.68 7.12
C GLU A 345 -15.59 6.34 7.29
N HIS A 346 -15.24 5.20 6.72
CA HIS A 346 -13.89 4.74 6.52
C HIS A 346 -13.28 5.40 5.28
N VAL A 347 -12.02 5.82 5.34
CA VAL A 347 -11.21 6.28 4.20
C VAL A 347 -10.09 5.28 3.83
N HIS A 348 -10.38 3.99 4.07
CA HIS A 348 -9.53 2.84 3.81
C HIS A 348 -10.36 1.77 3.10
N ALA A 349 -9.76 0.95 2.23
CA ALA A 349 -10.49 -0.15 1.58
C ALA A 349 -10.58 -1.36 2.52
N PHE A 350 -11.63 -2.17 2.35
CA PHE A 350 -11.85 -3.50 2.97
C PHE A 350 -10.71 -3.98 3.88
N GLY A 351 -10.68 -3.50 5.13
CA GLY A 351 -9.54 -3.63 6.06
C GLY A 351 -8.91 -2.27 6.39
N ASN A 352 -7.70 -2.23 6.96
CA ASN A 352 -7.00 -0.97 7.26
C ASN A 352 -6.00 -0.56 6.16
N PHE A 353 -6.24 -0.96 4.91
CA PHE A 353 -5.33 -0.61 3.80
C PHE A 353 -5.58 0.84 3.34
N PRO A 354 -4.53 1.67 3.24
CA PRO A 354 -4.69 3.09 2.93
C PRO A 354 -5.34 3.27 1.55
N ASN A 355 -6.53 3.88 1.52
CA ASN A 355 -7.22 4.26 0.29
C ASN A 355 -7.60 5.72 0.34
N PHE A 356 -6.59 6.52 0.62
CA PHE A 356 -6.60 7.96 0.58
C PHE A 356 -5.30 8.41 -0.08
N THR A 357 -5.38 9.40 -0.96
CA THR A 357 -4.25 9.99 -1.66
C THR A 357 -4.51 11.48 -1.85
N ILE A 358 -3.44 12.25 -1.99
CA ILE A 358 -3.50 13.70 -2.11
C ILE A 358 -2.59 14.21 -3.22
N SER A 359 -2.98 15.30 -3.88
CA SER A 359 -2.15 15.98 -4.87
C SER A 359 -0.89 16.55 -4.21
N LYS A 360 0.13 16.81 -5.03
CA LYS A 360 1.42 17.31 -4.54
C LYS A 360 1.33 18.67 -3.84
N ASP A 361 0.33 19.47 -4.19
CA ASP A 361 0.08 20.78 -3.57
C ASP A 361 -0.85 20.71 -2.34
N GLY A 362 -1.35 19.53 -1.99
CA GLY A 362 -2.20 19.30 -0.83
C GLY A 362 -3.63 19.79 -0.98
N LYS A 363 -4.04 20.24 -2.16
CA LYS A 363 -5.35 20.89 -2.35
C LYS A 363 -6.43 19.93 -2.81
N PHE A 364 -6.07 18.81 -3.42
CA PHE A 364 -7.01 17.86 -3.98
C PHE A 364 -6.74 16.48 -3.38
N ALA A 365 -7.78 15.74 -3.03
CA ALA A 365 -7.66 14.41 -2.49
C ALA A 365 -8.56 13.44 -3.25
N ALA A 366 -8.22 12.16 -3.20
CA ALA A 366 -9.08 11.08 -3.61
C ALA A 366 -9.07 9.97 -2.56
N ALA A 367 -10.22 9.32 -2.36
CA ALA A 367 -10.37 8.26 -1.40
C ALA A 367 -11.46 7.26 -1.79
N VAL A 368 -11.33 6.03 -1.31
CA VAL A 368 -12.49 5.12 -1.21
C VAL A 368 -13.19 5.43 0.11
N ARG A 369 -14.49 5.74 0.07
CA ARG A 369 -15.29 5.99 1.27
C ARG A 369 -16.43 4.99 1.38
N ASN A 370 -16.62 4.42 2.56
CA ASN A 370 -17.72 3.52 2.88
C ASN A 370 -18.04 3.54 4.38
N ASN A 371 -19.19 3.01 4.76
CA ASN A 371 -19.46 2.61 6.15
C ASN A 371 -20.32 1.34 6.17
N TYR A 372 -20.91 1.02 7.32
CA TYR A 372 -21.80 -0.14 7.42
C TYR A 372 -23.09 0.01 6.60
N GLU A 373 -23.56 1.24 6.42
CA GLU A 373 -24.82 1.59 5.75
C GLU A 373 -24.63 2.02 4.29
N THR A 374 -23.41 2.43 3.90
CA THR A 374 -23.08 2.92 2.57
C THR A 374 -22.00 2.06 1.90
N PRO A 375 -22.23 1.59 0.66
CA PRO A 375 -21.22 0.84 -0.08
C PRO A 375 -19.99 1.72 -0.40
N PRO A 376 -18.85 1.10 -0.74
CA PRO A 376 -17.67 1.85 -1.14
C PRO A 376 -17.89 2.64 -2.42
N GLU A 377 -17.44 3.89 -2.40
CA GLU A 377 -17.46 4.80 -3.54
C GLU A 377 -16.10 5.51 -3.68
N ILE A 378 -15.72 5.83 -4.92
CA ILE A 378 -14.59 6.73 -5.18
C ILE A 378 -15.03 8.17 -4.99
N TRP A 379 -14.35 8.87 -4.10
CA TRP A 379 -14.48 10.30 -3.90
C TRP A 379 -13.21 10.97 -4.39
N SER A 380 -13.35 12.08 -5.12
CA SER A 380 -12.24 12.97 -5.42
C SER A 380 -12.72 14.42 -5.42
N GLY A 381 -11.91 15.33 -4.88
CA GLY A 381 -12.32 16.71 -4.68
C GLY A 381 -11.28 17.56 -3.95
N PRO A 382 -11.53 18.87 -3.80
CA PRO A 382 -10.75 19.71 -2.92
C PRO A 382 -10.74 19.19 -1.49
N LEU A 383 -9.61 19.33 -0.80
CA LEU A 383 -9.48 18.96 0.60
C LEU A 383 -9.97 20.12 1.49
N GLY A 384 -11.14 19.96 2.11
CA GLY A 384 -11.75 20.94 3.03
C GLY A 384 -13.02 21.57 2.47
#